data_AF-S2DX49-F1
#
_entry.id   AF-S2DX49-F1
#
_cell.length_a   1.000
_cell.length_b   1.000
_cell.length_c   1.000
_cell.angle_alpha   90.00
_cell.angle_beta   90.00
_cell.angle_gamma   90.00
#
_symmetry.space_group_name_H-M   'P 1'
#
loop_
_entity.id
_entity.type
_entity.pdbx_description
1 polymer ?
#
loop_
_entity_poly.entity_id
_entity_poly.type
_entity_poly.pdbx_seq_one_letter_code
_entity_poly.pdbx_strand_id
1 'polypeptide(L)'
;MKEDLKKKAEELEQTLGMQLSLAKKESEDWVKVGAGVLLGGVVAFTFIRILSGKKNKKTEKALQILEREGLLDEEIEKRLTSKQKSGFMSRFGALLLPILISYGKQQFLDQMSKKEGHSEDE
;
A
#
# COMPACT_ATOMS: atom_id res chain seq x y z
N MET A 1 36.03 -4.68 -18.53
CA MET A 1 35.45 -4.20 -17.25
C MET A 1 34.12 -3.46 -17.43
N LYS A 2 34.05 -2.30 -18.12
CA LYS A 2 32.77 -1.57 -18.29
C LYS A 2 31.76 -2.30 -19.19
N GLU A 3 32.24 -2.99 -20.23
CA GLU A 3 31.39 -3.77 -21.13
C GLU A 3 30.87 -5.04 -20.47
N ASP A 4 31.70 -5.74 -19.69
CA ASP A 4 31.28 -6.93 -18.93
C ASP A 4 30.20 -6.59 -17.89
N LEU A 5 30.29 -5.41 -17.26
CA LEU A 5 29.28 -4.91 -16.32
C LEU A 5 27.96 -4.58 -17.00
N LYS A 6 27.99 -3.97 -18.19
CA LYS A 6 26.79 -3.73 -18.99
C LYS A 6 26.11 -5.03 -19.42
N LYS A 7 26.90 -6.00 -19.88
CA LYS A 7 26.41 -7.30 -20.31
C LYS A 7 25.73 -8.07 -19.16
N LYS A 8 26.35 -8.04 -17.97
CA LYS A 8 25.74 -8.58 -16.75
C LYS A 8 24.47 -7.84 -16.35
N ALA A 9 24.40 -6.52 -16.52
CA ALA A 9 23.20 -5.75 -16.24
C ALA A 9 22.05 -6.11 -17.20
N GLU A 10 22.32 -6.25 -18.50
CA GLU A 10 21.34 -6.68 -19.51
C GLU A 10 20.83 -8.10 -19.26
N GLU A 11 21.72 -9.04 -18.92
CA GLU A 11 21.35 -10.41 -18.54
C GLU A 11 20.48 -10.43 -17.28
N LEU A 12 20.78 -9.56 -16.31
CA LEU A 12 19.98 -9.40 -15.10
C LEU A 12 18.60 -8.81 -15.43
N GLU A 13 18.52 -7.78 -16.26
CA GLU A 13 17.25 -7.18 -16.68
C GLU A 13 16.39 -8.18 -17.44
N GLN A 14 17.00 -8.98 -18.32
CA GLN A 14 16.31 -10.03 -19.06
C GLN A 14 15.78 -11.13 -18.11
N THR A 15 16.59 -11.53 -17.12
CA THR A 15 16.23 -12.54 -16.13
C THR A 15 15.17 -12.02 -15.15
N LEU A 16 15.25 -10.75 -14.74
CA LEU A 16 14.22 -10.09 -13.94
C LEU A 16 12.91 -9.95 -14.72
N GLY A 17 12.99 -9.54 -15.99
CA GLY A 17 11.84 -9.41 -16.87
C GLY A 17 11.10 -10.74 -17.05
N MET A 18 11.85 -11.83 -17.20
CA MET A 18 11.30 -13.18 -17.32
C MET A 18 10.63 -13.63 -16.01
N GLN A 19 11.30 -13.46 -14.86
CA GLN A 19 10.73 -13.75 -13.54
C GLN A 19 9.50 -12.90 -13.23
N LEU A 20 9.52 -11.64 -13.63
CA LEU A 20 8.41 -10.71 -13.42
C LEU A 20 7.24 -11.02 -14.36
N SER A 21 7.48 -11.50 -15.58
CA SER A 21 6.41 -11.93 -16.49
C SER A 21 5.69 -13.19 -15.99
N LEU A 22 6.44 -14.15 -15.45
CA LEU A 22 5.89 -15.37 -14.84
C LEU A 22 5.10 -15.02 -13.58
N ALA A 23 5.70 -14.21 -12.70
CA ALA A 23 5.04 -13.72 -11.50
C ALA A 23 3.77 -12.93 -11.86
N LYS A 24 3.80 -12.01 -12.82
CA LYS A 24 2.63 -11.20 -13.20
C LYS A 24 1.48 -12.07 -13.75
N LYS A 25 1.80 -13.16 -14.46
CA LYS A 25 0.82 -14.10 -15.00
C LYS A 25 0.17 -14.96 -13.91
N GLU A 26 0.93 -15.37 -12.90
CA GLU A 26 0.42 -16.14 -11.75
C GLU A 26 -0.21 -15.25 -10.67
N SER A 27 0.20 -13.98 -10.63
CA SER A 27 -0.23 -13.04 -9.61
C SER A 27 -1.45 -12.22 -10.02
N GLU A 28 -2.03 -12.40 -11.21
CA GLU A 28 -3.13 -11.54 -11.66
C GLU A 28 -4.31 -11.54 -10.68
N ASP A 29 -4.64 -12.69 -10.12
CA ASP A 29 -5.68 -12.82 -9.09
C ASP A 29 -5.18 -12.38 -7.70
N TRP A 30 -3.93 -12.72 -7.35
CA TRP A 30 -3.32 -12.31 -6.08
C TRP A 30 -3.07 -10.81 -5.98
N VAL A 31 -2.86 -10.12 -7.09
CA VAL A 31 -2.71 -8.66 -7.17
C VAL A 31 -4.05 -7.99 -6.93
N LYS A 32 -5.16 -8.53 -7.45
CA LYS A 32 -6.51 -8.01 -7.17
C LYS A 32 -6.87 -8.19 -5.70
N VAL A 33 -6.64 -9.38 -5.15
CA VAL A 33 -6.88 -9.69 -3.73
C VAL A 33 -5.95 -8.86 -2.84
N GLY A 34 -4.66 -8.81 -3.16
CA GLY A 34 -3.65 -8.03 -2.44
C GLY A 34 -3.92 -6.54 -2.47
N ALA A 35 -4.39 -6.01 -3.61
CA ALA A 35 -4.84 -4.62 -3.73
C ALA A 35 -6.07 -4.36 -2.86
N GLY A 36 -7.05 -5.27 -2.83
CA GLY A 36 -8.23 -5.17 -1.96
C GLY A 36 -7.87 -5.17 -0.47
N VAL A 37 -7.00 -6.07 -0.04
CA VAL A 37 -6.50 -6.15 1.34
C VAL A 37 -5.70 -4.91 1.73
N LEU A 38 -4.84 -4.40 0.84
CA LEU A 38 -4.09 -3.16 1.09
C LEU A 38 -5.02 -1.95 1.22
N LEU A 39 -6.00 -1.81 0.30
CA LEU A 39 -6.96 -0.71 0.37
C LEU A 39 -7.77 -0.79 1.67
N GLY A 40 -8.28 -1.98 2.01
CA GLY A 40 -9.01 -2.22 3.25
C GLY A 40 -8.16 -1.95 4.49
N GLY A 41 -6.89 -2.37 4.47
CA GLY A 41 -5.93 -2.14 5.54
C GLY A 41 -5.62 -0.66 5.75
N VAL A 42 -5.44 0.11 4.69
CA VAL A 42 -5.23 1.57 4.76
C VAL A 42 -6.48 2.27 5.30
N VAL A 43 -7.67 1.90 4.84
CA VAL A 43 -8.94 2.47 5.32
C VAL A 43 -9.13 2.15 6.81
N ALA A 44 -8.99 0.89 7.22
CA ALA A 44 -9.13 0.50 8.62
C ALA A 44 -8.06 1.16 9.51
N PHE A 45 -6.79 1.20 9.07
CA PHE A 45 -5.71 1.83 9.80
C PHE A 45 -5.93 3.32 9.99
N THR A 46 -6.32 4.05 8.94
CA THR A 46 -6.60 5.49 9.04
C THR A 46 -7.78 5.77 9.96
N PHE A 47 -8.83 4.94 9.90
CA PHE A 47 -9.97 5.03 10.82
C PHE A 47 -9.52 4.86 12.28
N ILE A 48 -8.81 3.76 12.58
CA ILE A 48 -8.31 3.47 13.93
C ILE A 48 -7.32 4.55 14.40
N ARG A 49 -6.44 5.04 13.53
CA ARG A 49 -5.47 6.10 13.83
C ARG A 49 -6.16 7.41 14.22
N ILE A 50 -7.23 7.78 13.52
CA ILE A 50 -8.06 8.97 13.81
C ILE A 50 -8.82 8.78 15.13
N LEU A 51 -9.39 7.59 15.35
CA LEU A 51 -10.13 7.24 16.57
C LEU A 51 -9.23 7.12 17.82
N SER A 52 -8.00 6.62 17.68
CA SER A 52 -7.04 6.42 18.77
C SER A 52 -6.39 7.75 19.25
N GLY A 53 -6.41 8.80 18.42
CA GLY A 53 -5.91 10.14 18.79
C GLY A 53 -6.71 10.85 19.88
N LYS A 54 -7.93 10.40 20.19
CA LYS A 54 -8.71 10.86 21.34
C LYS A 54 -9.21 9.63 22.10
N LYS A 55 -8.81 9.46 23.37
CA LYS A 55 -9.39 8.47 24.29
C LYS A 55 -10.90 8.73 24.40
N ASN A 56 -11.69 8.12 23.54
CA ASN A 56 -13.12 8.37 23.39
C ASN A 56 -13.88 7.07 23.51
N LYS A 57 -15.03 7.13 24.20
CA LYS A 57 -16.00 6.04 24.41
C LYS A 57 -16.44 5.30 23.13
N LYS A 58 -16.14 5.85 21.94
CA LYS A 58 -16.42 5.25 20.63
C LYS A 58 -15.41 4.16 20.24
N THR A 59 -14.15 4.29 20.64
CA THR A 59 -13.10 3.28 20.41
C THR A 59 -13.38 2.03 21.23
N GLU A 60 -13.86 2.20 22.45
CA GLU A 60 -14.29 1.12 23.35
C GLU A 60 -15.49 0.34 22.78
N LYS A 61 -16.47 1.06 22.21
CA LYS A 61 -17.59 0.44 21.48
C LYS A 61 -17.15 -0.30 20.22
N ALA A 62 -16.16 0.20 19.49
CA ALA A 62 -15.63 -0.48 18.31
C ALA A 62 -14.94 -1.79 18.69
N LEU A 63 -14.09 -1.78 19.74
CA LEU A 63 -13.46 -2.99 20.26
C LEU A 63 -14.50 -4.03 20.71
N GLN A 64 -15.56 -3.60 21.41
CA GLN A 64 -16.68 -4.47 21.80
C GLN A 64 -17.41 -5.10 20.61
N ILE A 65 -17.57 -4.39 19.50
CA ILE A 65 -18.23 -4.94 18.30
C ILE A 65 -17.32 -5.98 17.63
N LEU A 66 -16.02 -5.69 17.51
CA LEU A 66 -15.07 -6.66 16.95
C LEU A 66 -14.95 -7.92 17.83
N GLU A 67 -15.02 -7.77 19.15
CA GLU A 67 -15.04 -8.89 20.10
C GLU A 67 -16.32 -9.71 19.95
N ARG A 68 -17.48 -9.04 19.82
CA ARG A 68 -18.78 -9.69 19.60
C ARG A 68 -18.86 -10.46 18.28
N GLU A 69 -18.14 -10.00 17.26
CA GLU A 69 -18.05 -10.68 15.96
C GLU A 69 -16.93 -11.74 15.90
N GLY A 70 -16.23 -12.00 17.01
CA GLY A 70 -15.16 -12.99 17.10
C GLY A 70 -13.89 -12.61 16.33
N LEU A 71 -13.76 -11.34 15.94
CA LEU A 71 -12.64 -10.77 15.20
C LEU A 71 -11.57 -10.17 16.13
N LEU A 72 -11.87 -10.07 17.43
CA LEU A 72 -10.96 -9.55 18.45
C LEU A 72 -10.60 -10.67 19.44
N ASP A 73 -9.34 -11.09 19.41
CA ASP A 73 -8.71 -11.93 20.44
C ASP A 73 -7.90 -11.04 21.39
N GLU A 74 -7.66 -11.51 22.62
CA GLU A 74 -6.90 -10.83 23.68
C GLU A 74 -5.47 -10.47 23.20
N GLU A 75 -4.88 -11.28 22.32
CA GLU A 75 -3.61 -10.97 21.66
C GLU A 75 -3.74 -9.80 20.66
N ILE A 76 -4.81 -9.78 19.87
CA ILE A 76 -5.08 -8.76 18.83
C ILE A 76 -5.40 -7.42 19.50
N GLU A 77 -6.19 -7.42 20.56
CA GLU A 77 -6.50 -6.24 21.35
C GLU A 77 -5.22 -5.62 21.93
N LYS A 78 -4.36 -6.44 22.53
CA LYS A 78 -3.09 -6.00 23.11
C LYS A 78 -2.15 -5.41 22.07
N ARG A 79 -2.12 -5.96 20.85
CA ARG A 79 -1.34 -5.41 19.73
C ARG A 79 -1.92 -4.09 19.23
N LEU A 80 -3.25 -3.98 19.10
CA LEU A 80 -3.96 -2.76 18.66
C LEU A 80 -3.88 -1.61 19.68
N THR A 81 -3.87 -1.92 20.97
CA THR A 81 -3.81 -0.93 22.07
C THR A 81 -2.39 -0.62 22.52
N SER A 82 -1.40 -1.47 22.23
CA SER A 82 0.00 -1.18 22.53
C SER A 82 0.50 0.05 21.76
N LYS A 83 1.28 0.92 22.42
CA LYS A 83 1.95 2.04 21.74
C LYS A 83 2.92 1.48 20.69
N GLN A 84 2.50 1.49 19.42
CA GLN A 84 3.32 1.13 18.27
C GLN A 84 4.63 1.93 18.31
N LYS A 85 5.77 1.28 18.60
CA LYS A 85 7.08 1.94 18.59
C LYS A 85 7.39 2.39 17.16
N SER A 86 7.44 3.71 16.99
CA SER A 86 7.56 4.50 15.76
C SER A 86 8.86 4.31 14.94
N GLY A 87 9.47 3.12 14.90
CA GLY A 87 10.81 2.92 14.32
C GLY A 87 10.81 2.79 12.80
N PHE A 88 10.24 1.70 12.28
CA PHE A 88 10.40 1.29 10.88
C PHE A 88 9.39 1.97 9.95
N MET A 89 8.09 1.89 10.25
CA MET A 89 7.03 2.49 9.42
C MET A 89 7.10 4.02 9.35
N SER A 90 7.64 4.70 10.37
CA SER A 90 7.84 6.15 10.31
C SER A 90 8.94 6.54 9.31
N ARG A 91 10.05 5.80 9.31
CA ARG A 91 11.18 6.01 8.39
C ARG A 91 10.82 5.62 6.97
N PHE A 92 10.17 4.48 6.78
CA PHE A 92 9.66 4.05 5.47
C PHE A 92 8.56 4.99 4.96
N GLY A 93 7.63 5.40 5.82
CA GLY A 93 6.59 6.36 5.48
C GLY A 93 7.17 7.71 5.03
N ALA A 94 8.17 8.22 5.74
CA ALA A 94 8.84 9.48 5.37
C ALA A 94 9.56 9.41 4.01
N LEU A 95 10.10 8.25 3.63
CA LEU A 95 10.77 8.06 2.35
C LEU A 95 9.80 7.75 1.21
N LEU A 96 8.80 6.91 1.44
CA LEU A 96 7.85 6.47 0.41
C LEU A 96 6.77 7.49 0.12
N LEU A 97 6.32 8.29 1.11
CA LEU A 97 5.26 9.28 0.89
C LEU A 97 5.60 10.28 -0.22
N PRO A 98 6.77 10.94 -0.23
CA PRO A 98 7.12 11.89 -1.28
C PRO A 98 7.21 11.24 -2.67
N ILE A 99 7.75 10.02 -2.73
CA ILE A 99 7.89 9.26 -3.98
C ILE A 99 6.51 8.90 -4.52
N LEU A 100 5.62 8.39 -3.66
CA LEU A 100 4.26 8.03 -4.02
C LEU A 100 3.44 9.26 -4.43
N ILE A 101 3.57 10.39 -3.72
CA ILE A 101 2.91 11.66 -4.06
C ILE A 101 3.40 12.17 -5.42
N SER A 102 4.72 12.14 -5.67
CA SER A 102 5.30 12.62 -6.93
C SER A 102 4.86 11.76 -8.10
N TYR A 103 4.90 10.44 -7.94
CA TYR A 103 4.46 9.48 -8.96
C TYR A 103 2.95 9.56 -9.20
N GLY A 104 2.15 9.65 -8.12
CA GLY A 104 0.70 9.81 -8.20
C GLY A 104 0.31 11.12 -8.89
N LYS A 105 1.03 12.22 -8.63
CA LYS A 105 0.81 13.51 -9.31
C LYS A 105 1.10 13.40 -10.81
N GLN A 106 2.19 12.75 -11.21
CA GLN A 106 2.50 12.53 -12.63
C GLN A 106 1.42 11.71 -13.32
N GLN A 107 1.03 10.57 -12.75
CA GLN A 107 0.01 9.70 -13.33
C GLN A 107 -1.39 10.35 -13.35
N PHE A 108 -1.69 11.21 -12.37
CA PHE A 108 -2.94 11.97 -12.33
C PHE A 108 -2.98 13.07 -13.39
N LEU A 109 -1.89 13.81 -13.56
CA LEU A 109 -1.76 14.82 -14.60
C LEU A 109 -1.80 14.21 -16.00
N ASP A 110 -1.12 13.08 -16.21
CA ASP A 110 -1.16 12.36 -17.48
C ASP A 110 -2.57 11.85 -17.80
N GLN A 111 -3.33 11.40 -16.80
CA GLN A 111 -4.72 11.00 -17.00
C GLN A 111 -5.66 12.19 -17.27
N MET A 112 -5.42 13.35 -16.66
CA MET A 112 -6.22 14.55 -16.94
C MET A 112 -5.89 15.10 -18.34
N SER A 113 -4.62 15.24 -18.71
CA SER A 113 -4.21 15.65 -20.05
C SER A 113 -4.69 14.69 -21.13
N LYS A 114 -4.65 13.37 -20.87
CA LYS A 114 -5.17 12.36 -21.80
C LYS A 114 -6.70 12.40 -21.93
N LYS A 115 -7.40 12.87 -20.91
CA LYS A 115 -8.86 13.01 -20.91
C LYS A 115 -9.32 14.32 -21.56
N GLU A 116 -8.54 15.39 -21.44
CA GLU A 116 -8.77 16.67 -22.13
C GLU A 116 -8.44 16.60 -23.63
N GLY A 117 -7.46 15.80 -24.04
CA GLY A 117 -7.15 15.58 -25.46
C GLY A 117 -8.10 14.64 -26.22
N HIS A 118 -9.16 14.12 -25.58
CA HIS A 118 -10.14 13.23 -26.21
C HIS A 118 -11.53 13.87 -26.39
N SER A 119 -11.65 15.17 -26.08
CA SER A 119 -12.90 15.94 -26.20
C SER A 119 -12.91 16.95 -27.36
N GLU A 120 -11.91 16.93 -28.25
CA GLU A 120 -11.87 17.80 -29.45
C GLU A 120 -12.15 17.07 -30.78
N ASP A 121 -12.39 15.75 -30.75
CA ASP A 121 -12.69 14.93 -31.94
C ASP A 121 -14.05 14.18 -31.85
N GLU A 122 -15.13 14.86 -31.45
CA GLU A 122 -16.53 14.41 -31.71
C GLU A 122 -17.35 15.52 -32.37
#